data_AF-A0A165RXH7-F1
#
_entry.id   AF-A0A165RXH7-F1
#
_cell.length_a   1.000
_cell.length_b   1.000
_cell.length_c   1.000
_cell.angle_alpha   90.00
_cell.angle_beta   90.00
_cell.angle_gamma   90.00
#
_symmetry.space_group_name_H-M   'P 1'
#
loop_
_entity.id
_entity.type
_entity.pdbx_description
1 polymer ?
#
loop_
_entity_poly.entity_id
_entity_poly.type
_entity_poly.pdbx_seq_one_letter_code
_entity_poly.pdbx_strand_id
1 'polypeptide(L)'
;MCFLMVNKEDSKIGAFDLGEGLTPVDVWQGLHASEPLWIASAGVDGGNENQTRIDETDLSLLKRLEAFPAKRWAQMCDGIGWTPLGAAALSWCQSSNDQVFKVAWSNAVKDEKLSDSQKRALKLAKAYD
;
A
#
# COMPACT_ATOMS: atom_id res chain seq x y z
N MET A 1 50.26 4.79 -0.49
CA MET A 1 49.37 4.55 0.66
C MET A 1 48.21 5.53 0.55
N CYS A 2 47.10 5.10 -0.05
CA CYS A 2 45.90 5.93 -0.16
C CYS A 2 45.02 5.67 1.05
N PHE A 3 44.82 6.68 1.89
CA PHE A 3 43.76 6.71 2.88
C PHE A 3 42.44 6.91 2.14
N LEU A 4 41.63 5.86 2.05
CA LEU A 4 40.21 6.01 1.73
C LEU A 4 39.52 6.50 3.01
N MET A 5 39.12 7.77 3.02
CA MET A 5 38.15 8.26 3.98
C MET A 5 36.83 7.53 3.69
N VAL A 6 36.45 6.63 4.60
CA VAL A 6 35.10 6.06 4.61
C VAL A 6 34.17 7.15 5.12
N ASN A 7 33.43 7.78 4.22
CA ASN A 7 32.30 8.62 4.59
C ASN A 7 31.29 7.74 5.33
N LYS A 8 31.02 8.10 6.58
CA LYS A 8 30.12 7.41 7.50
C LYS A 8 28.66 7.76 7.19
N GLU A 9 28.24 7.60 5.93
CA GLU A 9 26.84 7.77 5.49
C GLU A 9 26.32 6.57 4.67
N ASP A 10 27.16 5.59 4.35
CA ASP A 10 26.77 4.42 3.57
C ASP A 10 26.64 3.17 4.45
N SER A 11 25.50 2.96 5.10
CA SER A 11 25.11 1.61 5.51
C SER A 11 23.61 1.43 5.79
N LYS A 12 22.77 1.79 4.82
CA LYS A 12 21.49 1.09 4.60
C LYS A 12 21.48 0.52 3.18
N ILE A 13 22.49 -0.30 2.86
CA ILE A 13 22.53 -1.01 1.58
C ILE A 13 21.37 -2.02 1.58
N GLY A 14 20.25 -1.64 0.98
CA GLY A 14 19.06 -2.49 0.79
C GLY A 14 17.76 -2.00 1.44
N ALA A 15 17.80 -1.05 2.38
CA ALA A 15 16.60 -0.50 3.01
C ALA A 15 16.35 0.92 2.52
N PHE A 16 15.29 1.10 1.72
CA PHE A 16 14.83 2.41 1.30
C PHE A 16 14.12 3.10 2.48
N ASP A 17 14.52 4.33 2.77
CA ASP A 17 13.94 5.15 3.83
C ASP A 17 12.89 6.10 3.23
N LEU A 18 11.68 6.09 3.78
CA LEU A 18 10.58 7.01 3.46
C LEU A 18 10.48 8.16 4.47
N GLY A 19 11.47 8.28 5.37
CA GLY A 19 11.49 9.23 6.47
C GLY A 19 11.02 8.60 7.79
N GLU A 20 11.49 9.16 8.92
CA GLU A 20 11.12 8.71 10.27
C GLU A 20 11.39 7.22 10.55
N GLY A 21 12.27 6.59 9.77
CA GLY A 21 12.58 5.17 9.89
C GLY A 21 11.57 4.24 9.20
N LEU A 22 10.58 4.79 8.49
CA LEU A 22 9.59 4.05 7.73
C LEU A 22 10.19 3.52 6.43
N THR A 23 9.92 2.27 6.09
CA THR A 23 10.31 1.66 4.82
C THR A 23 9.09 1.39 3.93
N PRO A 24 9.27 1.16 2.62
CA PRO A 24 8.17 0.73 1.75
C PRO A 24 7.49 -0.56 2.21
N VAL A 25 8.22 -1.44 2.87
CA VAL A 25 7.67 -2.69 3.44
C VAL A 25 6.74 -2.37 4.61
N ASP A 26 7.09 -1.39 5.46
CA ASP A 26 6.22 -0.97 6.57
C ASP A 26 4.91 -0.37 6.06
N VAL A 27 4.95 0.41 4.97
CA VAL A 27 3.73 0.91 4.31
C VAL A 27 2.89 -0.24 3.79
N TRP A 28 3.50 -1.20 3.08
CA TRP A 28 2.79 -2.37 2.57
C TRP A 28 2.14 -3.18 3.71
N GLN A 29 2.85 -3.41 4.81
CA GLN A 29 2.33 -4.14 5.97
C GLN A 29 1.22 -3.37 6.68
N GLY A 30 1.37 -2.06 6.83
CA GLY A 30 0.36 -1.20 7.45
C GLY A 30 -0.99 -1.28 6.74
N LEU A 31 -1.00 -1.18 5.41
CA LEU A 31 -2.22 -1.31 4.60
C LEU A 31 -2.88 -2.70 4.75
N HIS A 32 -2.09 -3.77 4.86
CA HIS A 32 -2.67 -5.11 5.04
C HIS A 32 -3.12 -5.37 6.49
N ALA A 33 -2.52 -4.69 7.47
CA ALA A 33 -2.97 -4.74 8.85
C ALA A 33 -4.31 -4.01 9.04
N SER A 34 -4.56 -2.96 8.26
CA SER A 34 -5.81 -2.19 8.31
C SER A 34 -6.98 -2.87 7.58
N GLU A 35 -6.72 -3.60 6.48
CA GLU A 35 -7.74 -4.27 5.66
C GLU A 35 -8.79 -5.07 6.46
N PRO A 36 -8.42 -6.04 7.33
CA PRO A 36 -9.41 -6.83 8.05
C PRO A 36 -10.24 -5.97 9.01
N LEU A 37 -9.66 -4.91 9.57
CA LEU A 37 -10.36 -3.98 10.47
C LEU A 37 -11.36 -3.12 9.71
N TRP A 38 -10.98 -2.67 8.51
CA TRP A 38 -11.85 -1.90 7.63
C TRP A 38 -13.06 -2.73 7.19
N ILE A 39 -12.82 -3.98 6.78
CA ILE A 39 -13.88 -4.92 6.38
C ILE A 39 -14.79 -5.28 7.57
N ALA A 40 -14.23 -5.51 8.76
CA ALA A 40 -14.99 -5.82 9.96
C ALA A 40 -15.88 -4.65 10.41
N SER A 41 -15.46 -3.42 10.10
CA SER A 41 -16.22 -2.19 10.39
C SER A 41 -17.36 -1.94 9.38
N ALA A 42 -17.43 -2.68 8.28
CA ALA A 42 -18.46 -2.47 7.26
C ALA A 42 -19.85 -2.93 7.74
N GLY A 43 -20.78 -1.99 7.88
CA GLY A 43 -22.20 -2.26 8.19
C GLY A 43 -22.49 -2.60 9.65
N VAL A 44 -21.60 -2.22 10.57
CA VAL A 44 -21.80 -2.32 12.02
C VAL A 44 -22.00 -0.93 12.63
N ASP A 45 -22.68 -0.84 13.78
CA ASP A 45 -22.82 0.43 14.52
C ASP A 45 -21.45 0.98 14.93
N GLY A 46 -21.22 2.27 14.66
CA GLY A 46 -19.90 2.91 14.83
C GLY A 46 -18.86 2.53 13.76
N GLY A 47 -19.26 1.74 12.76
CA GLY A 47 -18.39 1.23 11.72
C GLY A 47 -17.85 2.31 10.77
N ASN A 48 -18.67 3.31 10.44
CA ASN A 48 -18.27 4.41 9.56
C ASN A 48 -17.16 5.27 10.18
N GLU A 49 -17.26 5.58 11.47
CA GLU A 49 -16.23 6.32 12.20
C GLU A 49 -14.92 5.53 12.26
N ASN A 50 -15.00 4.21 12.43
CA ASN A 50 -13.83 3.34 12.39
C ASN A 50 -13.20 3.30 10.99
N GLN A 51 -14.01 3.17 9.93
CA GLN A 51 -13.53 3.19 8.54
C GLN A 51 -12.86 4.53 8.22
N THR A 52 -13.44 5.66 8.63
CA THR A 52 -12.84 6.99 8.43
C THR A 52 -11.48 7.11 9.11
N ARG A 53 -11.35 6.65 10.36
CA ARG A 53 -10.06 6.66 11.08
C ARG A 53 -9.01 5.76 10.43
N ILE A 54 -9.44 4.63 9.88
CA ILE A 54 -8.56 3.73 9.12
C ILE A 54 -8.12 4.41 7.82
N ASP A 55 -9.06 4.99 7.07
CA ASP A 55 -8.77 5.71 5.82
C ASP A 55 -7.77 6.86 6.05
N GLU A 56 -7.92 7.61 7.15
CA GLU A 56 -6.96 8.66 7.53
C GLU A 56 -5.55 8.11 7.82
N THR A 57 -5.49 6.96 8.50
CA THR A 57 -4.23 6.29 8.82
C THR A 57 -3.55 5.77 7.55
N ASP A 58 -4.30 5.08 6.70
CA ASP A 58 -3.81 4.53 5.44
C ASP A 58 -3.40 5.65 4.47
N LEU A 59 -4.16 6.73 4.39
CA LEU A 59 -3.81 7.92 3.63
C LEU A 59 -2.47 8.53 4.10
N SER A 60 -2.22 8.55 5.42
CA SER A 60 -0.95 9.05 5.96
C SER A 60 0.25 8.20 5.52
N LEU A 61 0.08 6.88 5.41
CA LEU A 61 1.09 5.96 4.91
C LEU A 61 1.28 6.10 3.40
N LEU A 62 0.19 6.18 2.64
CA LEU A 62 0.21 6.31 1.18
C LEU A 62 0.90 7.60 0.73
N LYS A 63 0.71 8.72 1.45
CA LYS A 63 1.43 9.98 1.18
C LYS A 63 2.94 9.85 1.28
N ARG A 64 3.47 8.90 2.08
CA ARG A 64 4.91 8.64 2.15
C ARG A 64 5.46 8.05 0.85
N LEU A 65 4.61 7.53 -0.04
CA LEU A 65 4.99 6.97 -1.33
C LEU A 65 5.08 8.01 -2.46
N GLU A 66 4.62 9.25 -2.27
CA GLU A 66 4.57 10.27 -3.35
C GLU A 66 5.91 10.47 -4.07
N ALA A 67 7.02 10.42 -3.31
CA ALA A 67 8.38 10.54 -3.84
C ALA A 67 9.04 9.18 -4.12
N PHE A 68 8.41 8.06 -3.77
CA PHE A 68 8.98 6.73 -3.94
C PHE A 68 8.76 6.22 -5.37
N PRO A 69 9.79 5.73 -6.08
CA PRO A 69 9.63 5.35 -7.49
C PRO A 69 8.66 4.17 -7.68
N ALA A 70 7.65 4.33 -8.55
CA ALA A 70 6.68 3.27 -8.86
C ALA A 70 7.36 1.97 -9.32
N LYS A 71 8.46 2.07 -10.07
CA LYS A 71 9.26 0.91 -10.49
C LYS A 71 9.85 0.13 -9.31
N ARG A 72 10.30 0.83 -8.25
CA ARG A 72 10.87 0.18 -7.06
C ARG A 72 9.78 -0.48 -6.21
N TRP A 73 8.63 0.16 -6.11
CA TRP A 73 7.44 -0.43 -5.48
C TRP A 73 7.01 -1.71 -6.20
N ALA A 74 6.92 -1.66 -7.53
CA ALA A 74 6.60 -2.83 -8.34
C ALA A 74 7.60 -3.97 -8.13
N GLN A 75 8.91 -3.69 -8.12
CA GLN A 75 9.94 -4.69 -7.83
C GLN A 75 9.77 -5.34 -6.44
N MET A 76 9.36 -4.56 -5.45
CA MET A 76 9.05 -5.09 -4.12
C MET A 76 7.82 -6.01 -4.18
N CYS A 77 6.74 -5.59 -4.85
CA CYS A 77 5.54 -6.40 -5.02
C CYS A 77 5.78 -7.67 -5.86
N ASP A 78 6.70 -7.65 -6.83
CA ASP A 78 7.12 -8.85 -7.56
C ASP A 78 7.79 -9.88 -6.63
N GLY A 79 8.49 -9.42 -5.58
CA GLY A 79 9.14 -10.28 -4.60
C GLY A 79 8.24 -10.75 -3.46
N ILE A 80 7.41 -9.87 -2.91
CA ILE A 80 6.54 -10.14 -1.75
C ILE A 80 5.19 -10.74 -2.18
N GLY A 81 4.73 -10.42 -3.39
CA GLY A 81 3.43 -10.81 -3.94
C GLY A 81 2.55 -9.59 -4.25
N TRP A 82 1.89 -9.63 -5.41
CA TRP A 82 0.90 -8.64 -5.79
C TRP A 82 -0.43 -8.88 -5.07
N THR A 83 -0.99 -7.81 -4.49
CA THR A 83 -2.30 -7.77 -3.85
C THR A 83 -3.08 -6.53 -4.33
N PRO A 84 -4.41 -6.49 -4.19
CA PRO A 84 -5.20 -5.31 -4.59
C PRO A 84 -4.69 -4.03 -3.90
N LEU A 85 -4.31 -4.12 -2.63
CA LEU A 85 -3.71 -3.02 -1.86
C LEU A 85 -2.33 -2.63 -2.38
N GLY A 86 -1.48 -3.60 -2.73
CA GLY A 86 -0.18 -3.34 -3.36
C GLY A 86 -0.31 -2.63 -4.70
N ALA A 87 -1.32 -3.00 -5.51
CA ALA A 87 -1.63 -2.33 -6.77
C ALA A 87 -2.21 -0.91 -6.54
N ALA A 88 -3.10 -0.74 -5.56
CA ALA A 88 -3.64 0.56 -5.19
C ALA A 88 -2.53 1.51 -4.70
N ALA A 89 -1.65 1.05 -3.81
CA ALA A 89 -0.52 1.84 -3.31
C ALA A 89 0.45 2.27 -4.42
N LEU A 90 0.60 1.48 -5.49
CA LEU A 90 1.40 1.86 -6.65
C LEU A 90 0.87 3.15 -7.32
N SER A 91 -0.44 3.44 -7.26
CA SER A 91 -0.99 4.68 -7.83
C SER A 91 -0.50 5.95 -7.12
N TRP A 92 -0.04 5.82 -5.87
CA TRP A 92 0.52 6.91 -5.07
C TRP A 92 2.02 7.12 -5.29
N CYS A 93 2.69 6.20 -5.99
CA CYS A 93 4.13 6.27 -6.21
C CYS A 93 4.51 7.30 -7.28
N GLN A 94 5.74 7.82 -7.19
CA GLN A 94 6.31 8.72 -8.18
C GLN A 94 6.28 8.10 -9.58
N SER A 95 5.82 8.90 -10.55
CA SER A 95 5.72 8.52 -11.97
C SER A 95 4.77 7.35 -12.25
N SER A 96 3.88 7.03 -11.31
CA SER A 96 2.75 6.13 -11.56
C SER A 96 1.78 6.74 -12.57
N ASN A 97 1.15 5.89 -13.37
CA ASN A 97 0.13 6.29 -14.33
C ASN A 97 -0.87 5.15 -14.54
N ASP A 98 -1.96 5.43 -15.25
CA ASP A 98 -3.06 4.50 -15.49
C ASP A 98 -2.61 3.17 -16.11
N GLN A 99 -1.64 3.20 -17.04
CA GLN A 99 -1.12 1.97 -17.65
C GLN A 99 -0.37 1.10 -16.63
N VAL A 100 0.48 1.72 -15.80
CA VAL A 100 1.23 0.99 -14.75
C VAL A 100 0.25 0.43 -13.71
N PHE A 101 -0.75 1.22 -13.30
CA PHE A 101 -1.78 0.78 -12.37
C PHE A 101 -2.59 -0.42 -12.91
N LYS A 102 -3.05 -0.35 -14.17
CA LYS A 102 -3.80 -1.46 -14.79
C LYS A 102 -3.01 -2.76 -14.84
N VAL A 103 -1.72 -2.69 -15.17
CA VAL A 103 -0.83 -3.86 -15.14
C VAL A 103 -0.72 -4.42 -13.71
N ALA A 104 -0.43 -3.55 -12.74
CA ALA A 104 -0.34 -3.94 -11.33
C ALA A 104 -1.64 -4.59 -10.83
N TRP A 105 -2.79 -4.01 -11.16
CA TRP A 105 -4.10 -4.52 -10.81
C TRP A 105 -4.36 -5.90 -11.42
N SER A 106 -4.01 -6.10 -12.70
CA SER A 106 -4.16 -7.39 -13.38
C SER A 106 -3.29 -8.50 -12.79
N ASN A 107 -2.14 -8.14 -12.21
CA ASN A 107 -1.27 -9.09 -11.51
C ASN A 107 -1.82 -9.44 -10.12
N ALA A 108 -2.50 -8.47 -9.48
CA ALA A 108 -3.00 -8.56 -8.12
C ALA A 108 -4.35 -9.29 -7.99
N VAL A 109 -5.27 -9.03 -8.93
CA VAL A 109 -6.65 -9.54 -8.85
C VAL A 109 -6.82 -10.64 -9.87
N LYS A 110 -6.91 -11.88 -9.39
CA LYS A 110 -7.39 -13.02 -10.18
C LYS A 110 -8.91 -13.08 -10.09
N ASP A 111 -9.56 -13.62 -11.10
CA ASP A 111 -11.01 -13.85 -11.09
C ASP A 111 -11.39 -14.90 -10.03
N GLU A 112 -11.54 -14.46 -8.79
CA GLU A 112 -11.93 -15.30 -7.66
C GLU A 112 -13.24 -14.84 -7.01
N LYS A 113 -13.92 -15.79 -6.34
CA LYS A 113 -15.21 -15.55 -5.68
C LYS A 113 -14.99 -14.77 -4.38
N LEU A 114 -15.63 -13.60 -4.27
CA LEU A 114 -15.65 -12.78 -3.07
C LEU A 114 -16.25 -13.52 -1.86
N SER A 115 -15.66 -13.29 -0.68
CA SER A 115 -16.22 -13.70 0.62
C SER A 115 -17.46 -12.87 1.00
N ASP A 116 -18.25 -13.33 1.96
CA ASP A 116 -19.49 -12.65 2.35
C ASP A 116 -19.27 -11.28 3.00
N SER A 117 -18.16 -11.09 3.72
CA SER A 117 -17.78 -9.78 4.24
C SER A 117 -17.39 -8.81 3.12
N GLN A 118 -16.62 -9.28 2.12
CA GLN A 118 -16.30 -8.49 0.93
C GLN A 118 -17.55 -8.15 0.10
N LYS A 119 -18.54 -9.06 0.01
CA LYS A 119 -19.83 -8.77 -0.63
C LYS A 119 -20.60 -7.66 0.09
N ARG A 120 -20.58 -7.63 1.43
CA ARG A 120 -21.21 -6.55 2.21
C ARG A 120 -20.52 -5.21 1.97
N ALA A 121 -19.19 -5.20 2.01
CA ALA A 121 -18.39 -4.01 1.68
C ALA A 121 -18.71 -3.48 0.27
N LEU A 122 -18.77 -4.38 -0.73
CA LEU A 122 -19.12 -4.01 -2.10
C LEU A 122 -20.54 -3.44 -2.23
N LYS A 123 -21.51 -4.00 -1.50
CA LYS A 123 -22.88 -3.49 -1.50
C LYS A 123 -22.95 -2.08 -0.93
N LEU A 124 -22.18 -1.79 0.13
CA LEU A 124 -22.11 -0.47 0.73
C LEU A 124 -21.44 0.53 -0.21
N ALA A 125 -20.29 0.19 -0.82
CA ALA A 125 -19.61 1.07 -1.78
C ALA A 125 -20.54 1.52 -2.93
N LYS A 126 -21.31 0.58 -3.50
CA LYS A 126 -22.29 0.86 -4.57
C LYS A 126 -23.51 1.68 -4.13
N ALA A 127 -23.74 1.83 -2.83
CA ALA A 127 -24.86 2.63 -2.33
C ALA A 127 -24.53 4.12 -2.25
N TYR A 128 -23.24 4.48 -2.39
CA TYR A 128 -22.74 5.85 -2.33
C TYR A 128 -22.21 6.39 -3.67
N ASP A 129 -22.24 5.57 -4.74
CA ASP A 129 -22.10 5.98 -6.14
C ASP A 129 -23.46 6.36 -6.74
#